data_AF-A0A6J6KMM4-F1
#
_entry.id   AF-A0A6J6KMM4-F1
#
_cell.length_a   1.000
_cell.length_b   1.000
_cell.length_c   1.000
_cell.angle_alpha   90.00
_cell.angle_beta   90.00
_cell.angle_gamma   90.00
#
_symmetry.space_group_name_H-M   'P 1'
#
loop_
_entity.id
_entity.type
_entity.pdbx_description
1 polymer ?
#
loop_
_entity_poly.entity_id
_entity_poly.type
_entity_poly.pdbx_seq_one_letter_code
_entity_poly.pdbx_strand_id
1 'polypeptide(L)'
;MSFKWVNNSVSIVLLPSEARYPKLHEQLKEWIGDGLLGNFIWMTADDITKEGFGPPTTRGIVWGLDEDRELVGIEVNPFDELARNKFKTVRLVAVRVLSNTFQPDEEEYEKFDLLSETIRLSLPLALSEDRPGDKTNLRRINLVVFPTELKSNEYSTVFKGQWDHHVIASPEDRKTPLSADRFVKEDARYPKFIAMHVAATGGLWNGIARSPFDDLAKPESGAHSYQLSRVFVNSVLTDGLSRRVAASVLSDLADPNIDLHAKGLVAEIDNTYFIEDLDIEHVVDEMVEIVFNSDNKVLRFAEPDPEEELKQQRWTEWQSISDFLKFCGQRFLAMPKWCWIWIRRRIGKKLQDSLIGPDGGVMIGIDQYDAEDIRDRHLFGQLETIGNNVREAEKALVMPFRRTSTTSRGALWSDLRQLIYGFLEGGDLSKFGVKDSNGRYPIFSKVSDVIQDPKECWTIGTELEGLSEIKVVGWSNIDQAPELVEIHTAHVSERRRELDARLNKLVEIDTKIRELTEGTR
;
A
#
# COMPACT_ATOMS: atom_id res chain seq x y z
N MET A 1 1.65 -28.66 -20.12
CA MET A 1 0.19 -28.48 -19.97
C MET A 1 -0.59 -29.22 -21.08
N SER A 2 -1.72 -29.84 -20.74
CA SER A 2 -2.68 -30.40 -21.68
C SER A 2 -4.06 -29.86 -21.30
N PHE A 3 -4.66 -29.02 -22.14
CA PHE A 3 -6.04 -28.59 -21.95
C PHE A 3 -6.98 -29.63 -22.56
N LYS A 4 -8.16 -29.82 -21.95
CA LYS A 4 -9.21 -30.70 -22.46
C LYS A 4 -10.45 -29.87 -22.77
N TRP A 5 -11.06 -30.17 -23.91
CA TRP A 5 -12.34 -29.60 -24.30
C TRP A 5 -13.46 -30.29 -23.53
N VAL A 6 -14.33 -29.52 -22.89
CA VAL A 6 -15.44 -30.03 -22.09
C VAL A 6 -16.67 -30.27 -22.99
N ASN A 7 -17.35 -31.40 -22.77
CA ASN A 7 -18.59 -31.78 -23.48
C ASN A 7 -18.48 -31.87 -25.01
N ASN A 8 -17.28 -32.14 -25.56
CA ASN A 8 -17.01 -32.10 -27.00
C ASN A 8 -17.50 -30.79 -27.64
N SER A 9 -17.41 -29.68 -26.92
CA SER A 9 -17.75 -28.35 -27.42
C SER A 9 -16.54 -27.44 -27.36
N VAL A 10 -16.43 -26.57 -28.36
CA VAL A 10 -15.40 -25.54 -28.41
C VAL A 10 -16.07 -24.19 -28.66
N SER A 11 -15.58 -23.18 -27.96
CA SER A 11 -15.99 -21.80 -28.15
C SER A 11 -14.78 -21.02 -28.66
N ILE A 12 -14.96 -20.37 -29.81
CA ILE A 12 -14.01 -19.44 -30.42
C ILE A 12 -14.61 -18.05 -30.21
N VAL A 13 -13.91 -17.21 -29.46
CA VAL A 13 -14.36 -15.87 -29.09
C VAL A 13 -13.47 -14.84 -29.77
N LEU A 14 -14.07 -14.07 -30.67
CA LEU A 14 -13.43 -12.97 -31.36
C LEU A 14 -13.66 -11.69 -30.54
N LEU A 15 -12.62 -11.28 -29.83
CA LEU A 15 -12.62 -10.12 -28.94
C LEU A 15 -12.15 -8.87 -29.68
N PRO A 16 -12.58 -7.67 -29.25
CA PRO A 16 -12.01 -6.43 -29.75
C PRO A 16 -10.49 -6.41 -29.51
N SER A 17 -9.71 -5.78 -30.40
CA SER A 17 -8.24 -5.67 -30.23
C SER A 17 -7.84 -5.19 -28.82
N GLU A 18 -6.80 -5.81 -28.25
CA GLU A 18 -6.29 -5.52 -26.90
C GLU A 18 -5.84 -4.06 -26.77
N ALA A 19 -5.34 -3.46 -27.86
CA ALA A 19 -4.98 -2.04 -27.89
C ALA A 19 -6.19 -1.11 -27.69
N ARG A 20 -7.38 -1.50 -28.16
CA ARG A 20 -8.59 -0.69 -28.04
C ARG A 20 -9.29 -0.88 -26.71
N TYR A 21 -9.24 -2.10 -26.16
CA TYR A 21 -10.02 -2.42 -24.97
C TYR A 21 -9.28 -3.34 -23.98
N PRO A 22 -8.12 -2.92 -23.44
CA PRO A 22 -7.23 -3.78 -22.64
C PRO A 22 -7.90 -4.29 -21.37
N LYS A 23 -8.75 -3.46 -20.74
CA LYS A 23 -9.46 -3.81 -19.50
C LYS A 23 -10.36 -5.04 -19.63
N LEU A 24 -10.90 -5.34 -20.81
CA LEU A 24 -11.67 -6.56 -21.03
C LEU A 24 -10.76 -7.79 -21.06
N HIS A 25 -9.60 -7.67 -21.69
CA HIS A 25 -8.60 -8.73 -21.76
C HIS A 25 -8.07 -9.04 -20.36
N GLU A 26 -7.73 -8.02 -19.58
CA GLU A 26 -7.36 -8.16 -18.16
C GLU A 26 -8.46 -8.87 -17.34
N GLN A 27 -9.71 -8.42 -17.49
CA GLN A 27 -10.83 -9.00 -16.73
C GLN A 27 -11.09 -10.48 -17.05
N LEU A 28 -10.97 -10.87 -18.32
CA LEU A 28 -11.11 -12.27 -18.73
C LEU A 28 -9.93 -13.12 -18.23
N LYS A 29 -8.69 -12.60 -18.28
CA LYS A 29 -7.50 -13.25 -17.72
C LYS A 29 -7.64 -13.48 -16.21
N GLU A 30 -8.12 -12.48 -15.47
CA GLU A 30 -8.42 -12.58 -14.03
C GLU A 30 -9.43 -13.71 -13.75
N TRP A 31 -10.56 -13.74 -14.47
CA TRP A 31 -11.60 -14.76 -14.26
C TRP A 31 -11.16 -16.18 -14.65
N ILE A 32 -10.23 -16.31 -15.61
CA ILE A 32 -9.59 -17.60 -15.91
C ILE A 32 -8.65 -18.00 -14.77
N GLY A 33 -7.87 -17.04 -14.24
CA GLY A 33 -7.00 -17.24 -13.08
C GLY A 33 -7.75 -17.69 -11.83
N ASP A 34 -8.93 -17.12 -11.58
CA ASP A 34 -9.82 -17.52 -10.48
C ASP A 34 -10.45 -18.90 -10.69
N GLY A 35 -10.44 -19.40 -11.93
CA GLY A 35 -11.08 -20.64 -12.35
C GLY A 35 -12.60 -20.53 -12.56
N LEU A 36 -13.10 -19.31 -12.76
CA LEU A 36 -14.51 -19.04 -13.08
C LEU A 36 -14.85 -19.44 -14.53
N LEU A 37 -13.89 -19.26 -15.44
CA LEU A 37 -14.05 -19.59 -16.86
C LEU A 37 -13.30 -20.88 -17.21
N GLY A 38 -13.89 -21.66 -18.11
CA GLY A 38 -13.26 -22.81 -18.73
C GLY A 38 -12.44 -22.43 -19.96
N ASN A 39 -11.85 -23.43 -20.61
CA ASN A 39 -10.99 -23.24 -21.79
C ASN A 39 -11.81 -22.81 -23.01
N PHE A 40 -11.35 -21.78 -23.73
CA PHE A 40 -11.87 -21.35 -25.02
C PHE A 40 -10.75 -20.78 -25.88
N ILE A 41 -10.98 -20.71 -27.20
CA ILE A 41 -10.02 -20.12 -28.13
C ILE A 41 -10.27 -18.61 -28.16
N TRP A 42 -9.29 -17.87 -27.68
CA TRP A 42 -9.24 -16.42 -27.69
C TRP A 42 -8.62 -15.93 -28.98
N MET A 43 -9.27 -15.01 -29.68
CA MET A 43 -8.73 -14.38 -30.88
C MET A 43 -9.14 -12.91 -30.94
N THR A 44 -8.33 -12.12 -31.64
CA THR A 44 -8.62 -10.73 -32.02
C THR A 44 -8.51 -10.58 -33.53
N ALA A 45 -8.79 -9.38 -34.07
CA ALA A 45 -8.59 -9.12 -35.50
C ALA A 45 -7.12 -9.14 -35.93
N ASP A 46 -6.20 -8.90 -35.01
CA ASP A 46 -4.75 -8.94 -35.28
C ASP A 46 -4.27 -10.38 -35.49
N ASP A 47 -5.01 -11.36 -34.97
CA ASP A 47 -4.73 -12.77 -35.15
C ASP A 47 -5.28 -13.36 -36.47
N ILE A 48 -5.90 -12.53 -37.31
CA ILE A 48 -6.52 -12.92 -38.58
C ILE A 48 -5.86 -12.14 -39.73
N THR A 49 -5.07 -12.85 -40.53
CA THR A 49 -4.41 -12.28 -41.71
C THR A 49 -5.17 -12.67 -42.96
N LYS A 50 -5.64 -11.68 -43.72
CA LYS A 50 -6.25 -11.87 -45.04
C LYS A 50 -5.16 -12.24 -46.04
N GLU A 51 -5.22 -13.45 -46.58
CA GLU A 51 -4.32 -13.89 -47.65
C GLU A 51 -4.92 -13.56 -49.02
N GLY A 52 -4.07 -13.22 -50.00
CA GLY A 52 -4.52 -12.93 -51.36
C GLY A 52 -5.09 -14.15 -52.10
N PHE A 53 -4.67 -15.36 -51.71
CA PHE A 53 -5.16 -16.63 -52.22
C PHE A 53 -5.25 -17.67 -51.10
N GLY A 54 -6.43 -18.25 -50.88
CA GLY A 54 -6.66 -19.29 -49.87
C GLY A 54 -7.44 -18.81 -48.64
N PRO A 55 -7.63 -19.69 -47.63
CA PRO A 55 -8.24 -19.30 -46.36
C PRO A 55 -7.34 -18.33 -45.57
N PRO A 56 -7.90 -17.50 -44.68
CA PRO A 56 -7.11 -16.63 -43.82
C PRO A 56 -6.16 -17.42 -42.92
N THR A 57 -4.97 -16.86 -42.69
CA THR A 57 -4.05 -17.36 -41.67
C THR A 57 -4.55 -16.93 -40.29
N THR A 58 -4.75 -17.88 -39.39
CA THR A 58 -5.34 -17.63 -38.06
C THR A 58 -4.46 -18.12 -36.93
N ARG A 59 -4.34 -17.29 -35.90
CA ARG A 59 -3.72 -17.61 -34.62
C ARG A 59 -4.76 -17.48 -33.51
N GLY A 60 -4.72 -18.34 -32.51
CA GLY A 60 -5.57 -18.24 -31.34
C GLY A 60 -4.78 -18.57 -30.09
N ILE A 61 -5.26 -18.13 -28.94
CA ILE A 61 -4.63 -18.41 -27.66
C ILE A 61 -5.64 -19.13 -26.77
N VAL A 62 -5.24 -20.23 -26.16
CA VAL A 62 -6.00 -20.86 -25.07
C VAL A 62 -5.27 -20.54 -23.78
N TRP A 63 -5.91 -19.71 -22.94
CA TRP A 63 -5.41 -19.38 -21.62
C TRP A 63 -5.79 -20.47 -20.61
N GLY A 64 -4.87 -20.81 -19.73
CA GLY A 64 -5.08 -21.77 -18.65
C GLY A 64 -4.05 -21.60 -17.54
N LEU A 65 -4.22 -22.38 -16.47
CA LEU A 65 -3.29 -22.41 -15.34
C LEU A 65 -2.30 -23.56 -15.49
N ASP A 66 -1.00 -23.28 -15.33
CA ASP A 66 0.05 -24.29 -15.35
C ASP A 66 0.19 -25.06 -14.02
N GLU A 67 1.23 -25.89 -13.89
CA GLU A 67 1.47 -26.70 -12.67
C GLU A 67 1.79 -25.82 -11.45
N ASP A 68 2.43 -24.68 -11.67
CA ASP A 68 2.77 -23.68 -10.67
C ASP A 68 1.62 -22.70 -10.39
N ARG A 69 0.49 -22.87 -11.11
CA ARG A 69 -0.73 -22.05 -11.07
C ARG A 69 -0.52 -20.63 -11.58
N GLU A 70 0.43 -20.43 -12.47
CA GLU A 70 0.55 -19.19 -13.23
C GLU A 70 -0.36 -19.25 -14.46
N LEU A 71 -0.88 -18.08 -14.84
CA LEU A 71 -1.71 -17.94 -16.03
C LEU A 71 -0.82 -17.95 -17.28
N VAL A 72 -0.91 -19.00 -18.09
CA VAL A 72 -0.12 -19.18 -19.30
C VAL A 72 -1.03 -19.33 -20.52
N GLY A 73 -0.66 -18.66 -21.61
CA GLY A 73 -1.34 -18.77 -22.90
C GLY A 73 -0.65 -19.78 -23.81
N ILE A 74 -1.43 -20.69 -24.40
CA ILE A 74 -0.94 -21.63 -25.42
C ILE A 74 -1.43 -21.18 -26.79
N GLU A 75 -0.50 -20.93 -27.71
CA GLU A 75 -0.84 -20.62 -29.09
C GLU A 75 -1.38 -21.87 -29.80
N VAL A 76 -2.55 -21.73 -30.42
CA VAL A 76 -3.25 -22.77 -31.17
C VAL A 76 -3.73 -22.23 -32.51
N ASN A 77 -3.80 -23.08 -33.52
CA ASN A 77 -4.52 -22.77 -34.75
C ASN A 77 -5.96 -23.30 -34.63
N PRO A 78 -6.99 -22.45 -34.71
CA PRO A 78 -8.40 -22.87 -34.62
C PRO A 78 -8.78 -23.97 -35.61
N PHE A 79 -8.29 -23.91 -36.85
CA PHE A 79 -8.62 -24.92 -37.87
C PHE A 79 -7.96 -26.26 -37.57
N ASP A 80 -6.73 -26.26 -37.04
CA ASP A 80 -6.06 -27.49 -36.61
C ASP A 80 -6.81 -28.14 -35.44
N GLU A 81 -7.27 -27.34 -34.48
CA GLU A 81 -8.08 -27.85 -33.36
C GLU A 81 -9.40 -28.46 -33.82
N LEU A 82 -10.10 -27.78 -34.75
CA LEU A 82 -11.33 -28.27 -35.37
C LEU A 82 -11.13 -29.54 -36.21
N ALA A 83 -9.94 -29.72 -36.80
CA ALA A 83 -9.60 -30.92 -37.57
C ALA A 83 -9.15 -32.09 -36.69
N ARG A 84 -8.42 -31.82 -35.60
CA ARG A 84 -7.91 -32.85 -34.68
C ARG A 84 -8.98 -33.44 -33.79
N ASN A 85 -9.96 -32.64 -33.37
CA ASN A 85 -10.98 -33.03 -32.41
C ASN A 85 -12.36 -33.16 -33.05
N LYS A 86 -13.15 -34.15 -32.62
CA LYS A 86 -14.56 -34.28 -33.04
C LYS A 86 -15.46 -33.50 -32.08
N PHE A 87 -15.83 -32.28 -32.48
CA PHE A 87 -16.75 -31.46 -31.72
C PHE A 87 -18.21 -31.72 -32.10
N LYS A 88 -19.08 -31.87 -31.09
CA LYS A 88 -20.53 -31.88 -31.27
C LYS A 88 -21.05 -30.47 -31.57
N THR A 89 -20.43 -29.46 -30.96
CA THR A 89 -20.86 -28.06 -31.08
C THR A 89 -19.65 -27.13 -31.15
N VAL A 90 -19.65 -26.24 -32.14
CA VAL A 90 -18.66 -25.19 -32.32
C VAL A 90 -19.38 -23.86 -32.19
N ARG A 91 -18.99 -23.03 -31.24
CA ARG A 91 -19.56 -21.69 -31.03
C ARG A 91 -18.56 -20.67 -31.51
N LEU A 92 -18.94 -19.83 -32.47
CA LEU A 92 -18.17 -18.68 -32.89
C LEU A 92 -18.88 -17.43 -32.39
N VAL A 93 -18.27 -16.72 -31.45
CA VAL A 93 -18.85 -15.51 -30.84
C VAL A 93 -18.02 -14.30 -31.27
N ALA A 94 -18.59 -13.42 -32.10
CA ALA A 94 -18.00 -12.13 -32.40
C ALA A 94 -18.48 -11.09 -31.39
N VAL A 95 -17.55 -10.51 -30.64
CA VAL A 95 -17.84 -9.52 -29.60
C VAL A 95 -17.63 -8.12 -30.17
N ARG A 96 -18.73 -7.44 -30.49
CA ARG A 96 -18.72 -6.07 -31.01
C ARG A 96 -19.10 -5.11 -29.88
N VAL A 97 -18.10 -4.43 -29.33
CA VAL A 97 -18.27 -3.45 -28.26
C VAL A 97 -18.49 -2.07 -28.87
N LEU A 98 -19.62 -1.44 -28.55
CA LEU A 98 -19.89 -0.04 -28.85
C LEU A 98 -19.52 0.81 -27.65
N SER A 99 -19.01 2.00 -27.95
CA SER A 99 -18.48 2.92 -26.97
C SER A 99 -18.72 4.36 -27.43
N ASN A 100 -18.81 5.25 -26.46
CA ASN A 100 -18.78 6.69 -26.64
C ASN A 100 -17.35 7.24 -26.75
N THR A 101 -16.34 6.47 -26.31
CA THR A 101 -14.93 6.89 -26.28
C THR A 101 -14.14 6.47 -27.52
N PHE A 102 -14.58 5.46 -28.26
CA PHE A 102 -13.94 5.01 -29.49
C PHE A 102 -14.97 4.62 -30.56
N GLN A 103 -14.58 4.76 -31.82
CA GLN A 103 -15.44 4.40 -32.95
C GLN A 103 -15.35 2.91 -33.28
N PRO A 104 -16.43 2.31 -33.81
CA PRO A 104 -16.39 0.96 -34.36
C PRO A 104 -15.35 0.83 -35.47
N ASP A 105 -14.65 -0.29 -35.51
CA ASP A 105 -13.67 -0.60 -36.55
C ASP A 105 -14.29 -1.55 -37.57
N GLU A 106 -14.56 -1.03 -38.77
CA GLU A 106 -15.16 -1.81 -39.84
C GLU A 106 -14.21 -2.91 -40.36
N GLU A 107 -12.90 -2.67 -40.37
CA GLU A 107 -11.92 -3.66 -40.84
C GLU A 107 -11.84 -4.86 -39.90
N GLU A 108 -11.92 -4.61 -38.58
CA GLU A 108 -12.04 -5.67 -37.58
C GLU A 108 -13.28 -6.54 -37.83
N TYR A 109 -14.44 -5.89 -38.06
CA TYR A 109 -15.69 -6.61 -38.27
C TYR A 109 -15.68 -7.43 -39.57
N GLU A 110 -15.07 -6.92 -40.63
CA GLU A 110 -14.86 -7.67 -41.87
C GLU A 110 -13.98 -8.91 -41.66
N LYS A 111 -12.92 -8.81 -40.86
CA LYS A 111 -12.07 -9.96 -40.54
C LYS A 111 -12.84 -11.02 -39.75
N PHE A 112 -13.71 -10.61 -38.83
CA PHE A 112 -14.59 -11.53 -38.10
C PHE A 112 -15.59 -12.22 -39.03
N ASP A 113 -16.19 -11.46 -39.95
CA ASP A 113 -17.12 -12.00 -40.94
C ASP A 113 -16.42 -12.99 -41.89
N LEU A 114 -15.19 -12.68 -42.34
CA LEU A 114 -14.37 -13.57 -43.17
C LEU A 114 -14.04 -14.89 -42.47
N LEU A 115 -13.62 -14.83 -41.20
CA LEU A 115 -13.34 -16.02 -40.41
C LEU A 115 -14.61 -16.86 -40.21
N SER A 116 -15.74 -16.21 -39.93
CA SER A 116 -17.05 -16.85 -39.76
C SER A 116 -17.48 -17.65 -40.98
N GLU A 117 -17.35 -17.07 -42.18
CA GLU A 117 -17.65 -17.77 -43.43
C GLU A 117 -16.65 -18.89 -43.71
N THR A 118 -15.37 -18.69 -43.43
CA THR A 118 -14.35 -19.73 -43.63
C THR A 118 -14.63 -20.93 -42.74
N ILE A 119 -14.90 -20.73 -41.45
CA ILE A 119 -15.24 -21.81 -40.50
C ILE A 119 -16.52 -22.55 -40.95
N ARG A 120 -17.52 -21.82 -41.46
CA ARG A 120 -18.73 -22.43 -42.02
C ARG A 120 -18.43 -23.35 -43.20
N LEU A 121 -17.54 -22.93 -44.11
CA LEU A 121 -17.15 -23.72 -45.27
C LEU A 121 -16.25 -24.91 -44.92
N SER A 122 -15.45 -24.80 -43.85
CA SER A 122 -14.51 -25.83 -43.43
C SER A 122 -15.15 -26.98 -42.63
N LEU A 123 -16.33 -26.77 -42.04
CA LEU A 123 -16.99 -27.77 -41.18
C LEU A 123 -18.02 -28.60 -41.97
N PRO A 124 -18.11 -29.93 -41.74
CA PRO A 124 -19.21 -30.74 -42.25
C PRO A 124 -20.49 -30.42 -41.45
N LEU A 125 -21.29 -29.48 -41.96
CA LEU A 125 -22.48 -28.96 -41.28
C LEU A 125 -23.68 -29.94 -41.31
N ALA A 126 -24.42 -29.98 -40.22
CA ALA A 126 -25.70 -30.69 -40.10
C ALA A 126 -26.80 -30.02 -40.96
N LEU A 127 -27.47 -30.81 -41.81
CA LEU A 127 -28.71 -30.45 -42.50
C LEU A 127 -29.91 -30.88 -41.62
N SER A 128 -31.09 -30.29 -41.85
CA SER A 128 -32.31 -30.51 -41.05
C SER A 128 -32.79 -31.98 -41.01
N GLU A 129 -32.35 -32.83 -41.95
CA GLU A 129 -32.72 -34.24 -42.05
C GLU A 129 -31.68 -35.21 -41.41
N ASP A 130 -30.56 -34.70 -40.91
CA ASP A 130 -29.48 -35.53 -40.36
C ASP A 130 -29.78 -36.02 -38.92
N ARG A 131 -29.27 -37.21 -38.55
CA ARG A 131 -29.40 -37.75 -37.19
C ARG A 131 -28.61 -36.90 -36.18
N PRO A 132 -29.16 -36.63 -34.97
CA PRO A 132 -28.46 -35.87 -33.94
C PRO A 132 -27.14 -36.55 -33.54
N GLY A 133 -26.01 -35.86 -33.74
CA GLY A 133 -24.68 -36.32 -33.33
C GLY A 133 -23.76 -36.82 -34.46
N ASP A 134 -24.26 -36.98 -35.69
CA ASP A 134 -23.45 -37.41 -36.83
C ASP A 134 -22.63 -36.27 -37.47
N LYS A 135 -22.98 -34.99 -37.20
CA LYS A 135 -22.31 -33.80 -37.74
C LYS A 135 -22.18 -32.67 -36.71
N THR A 136 -21.22 -31.76 -36.96
CA THR A 136 -20.88 -30.65 -36.07
C THR A 136 -21.93 -29.54 -36.14
N ASN A 137 -22.48 -29.14 -34.98
CA ASN A 137 -23.38 -28.00 -34.90
C ASN A 137 -22.60 -26.69 -34.76
N LEU A 138 -22.46 -25.93 -35.85
CA LEU A 138 -21.88 -24.58 -35.82
C LEU A 138 -22.91 -23.54 -35.37
N ARG A 139 -22.58 -22.72 -34.37
CA ARG A 139 -23.37 -21.58 -33.88
C ARG A 139 -22.57 -20.30 -34.09
N ARG A 140 -23.00 -19.44 -35.01
CA ARG A 140 -22.38 -18.13 -35.27
C ARG A 140 -23.19 -17.05 -34.59
N ILE A 141 -22.62 -16.44 -33.56
CA ILE A 141 -23.29 -15.46 -32.72
C ILE A 141 -22.55 -14.12 -32.80
N ASN A 142 -23.27 -13.08 -33.21
CA ASN A 142 -22.79 -11.71 -33.13
C ASN A 142 -23.32 -11.08 -31.84
N LEU A 143 -22.43 -10.89 -30.85
CA LEU A 143 -22.74 -10.28 -29.57
C LEU A 143 -22.39 -8.79 -29.63
N VAL A 144 -23.41 -7.95 -29.54
CA VAL A 144 -23.28 -6.49 -29.51
C VAL A 144 -23.50 -5.99 -28.09
N VAL A 145 -22.51 -5.30 -27.53
CA VAL A 145 -22.56 -4.73 -26.19
C VAL A 145 -22.38 -3.22 -26.26
N PHE A 146 -23.19 -2.46 -25.52
CA PHE A 146 -23.18 -1.01 -25.53
C PHE A 146 -23.54 -0.45 -24.15
N PRO A 147 -23.06 0.76 -23.78
CA PRO A 147 -23.47 1.44 -22.55
C PRO A 147 -24.89 2.01 -22.69
N THR A 148 -25.56 2.30 -21.57
CA THR A 148 -26.89 2.94 -21.58
C THR A 148 -26.85 4.33 -22.23
N GLU A 149 -25.77 5.09 -22.02
CA GLU A 149 -25.63 6.49 -22.46
C GLU A 149 -25.06 6.61 -23.89
N LEU A 150 -25.22 5.60 -24.74
CA LEU A 150 -24.70 5.62 -26.11
C LEU A 150 -25.29 6.80 -26.90
N LYS A 151 -24.43 7.67 -27.45
CA LYS A 151 -24.84 8.94 -28.07
C LYS A 151 -25.22 8.85 -29.54
N SER A 152 -24.65 7.91 -30.29
CA SER A 152 -24.91 7.75 -31.72
C SER A 152 -25.98 6.68 -31.97
N ASN A 153 -26.68 6.80 -33.10
CA ASN A 153 -27.67 5.81 -33.55
C ASN A 153 -27.24 5.11 -34.86
N GLU A 154 -26.07 5.45 -35.40
CA GLU A 154 -25.59 4.95 -36.70
C GLU A 154 -24.67 3.73 -36.53
N TYR A 155 -25.25 2.59 -36.18
CA TYR A 155 -24.52 1.34 -35.93
C TYR A 155 -24.99 0.15 -36.77
N SER A 156 -25.63 0.41 -37.92
CA SER A 156 -26.11 -0.66 -38.82
C SER A 156 -24.99 -1.56 -39.33
N THR A 157 -23.76 -1.04 -39.40
CA THR A 157 -22.54 -1.76 -39.77
C THR A 157 -22.22 -2.90 -38.81
N VAL A 158 -22.57 -2.75 -37.53
CA VAL A 158 -22.35 -3.72 -36.44
C VAL A 158 -23.26 -4.95 -36.59
N PHE A 159 -24.31 -4.86 -37.41
CA PHE A 159 -25.20 -5.98 -37.70
C PHE A 159 -25.00 -6.55 -39.11
N LYS A 160 -24.00 -6.07 -39.86
CA LYS A 160 -23.60 -6.67 -41.14
C LYS A 160 -22.93 -8.04 -40.91
N GLY A 161 -23.02 -8.89 -41.93
CA GLY A 161 -22.47 -10.25 -41.92
C GLY A 161 -23.55 -11.34 -41.81
N GLN A 162 -23.22 -12.57 -42.20
CA GLN A 162 -24.12 -13.72 -42.09
C GLN A 162 -23.93 -14.40 -40.73
N TRP A 163 -24.64 -13.91 -39.71
CA TRP A 163 -24.64 -14.48 -38.36
C TRP A 163 -25.94 -15.24 -38.11
N ASP A 164 -25.88 -16.33 -37.34
CA ASP A 164 -27.07 -17.12 -37.02
C ASP A 164 -27.90 -16.38 -35.95
N HIS A 165 -27.26 -15.72 -34.99
CA HIS A 165 -27.94 -14.93 -33.96
C HIS A 165 -27.27 -13.56 -33.79
N HIS A 166 -28.07 -12.49 -33.77
CA HIS A 166 -27.64 -11.16 -33.33
C HIS A 166 -28.10 -10.96 -31.90
N VAL A 167 -27.16 -11.05 -30.97
CA VAL A 167 -27.40 -10.95 -29.53
C VAL A 167 -27.04 -9.56 -29.08
N ILE A 168 -28.04 -8.81 -28.60
CA ILE A 168 -27.90 -7.45 -28.12
C ILE A 168 -27.89 -7.51 -26.59
N ALA A 169 -26.79 -7.16 -25.95
CA ALA A 169 -26.73 -7.08 -24.50
C ALA A 169 -27.61 -5.92 -24.01
N SER A 170 -28.60 -6.22 -23.19
CA SER A 170 -29.45 -5.20 -22.56
C SER A 170 -28.57 -4.35 -21.64
N PRO A 171 -28.48 -3.01 -21.82
CA PRO A 171 -27.58 -2.14 -21.05
C PRO A 171 -28.14 -1.85 -19.64
N GLU A 172 -28.48 -2.91 -18.91
CA GLU A 172 -29.07 -2.92 -17.58
C GLU A 172 -28.27 -3.89 -16.69
N ASP A 173 -27.59 -3.35 -15.67
CA ASP A 173 -26.80 -4.12 -14.70
C ASP A 173 -27.61 -4.34 -13.41
N ARG A 174 -28.46 -5.36 -13.41
CA ARG A 174 -29.34 -5.68 -12.27
C ARG A 174 -28.72 -6.77 -11.40
N LYS A 175 -28.76 -6.58 -10.07
CA LYS A 175 -28.31 -7.61 -9.12
C LYS A 175 -29.18 -8.87 -9.16
N THR A 176 -30.48 -8.71 -9.41
CA THR A 176 -31.43 -9.82 -9.56
C THR A 176 -32.47 -9.50 -10.65
N PRO A 177 -33.17 -10.49 -11.22
CA PRO A 177 -34.21 -10.23 -12.22
C PRO A 177 -35.32 -9.28 -11.74
N LEU A 178 -35.56 -9.23 -10.42
CA LEU A 178 -36.61 -8.43 -9.78
C LEU A 178 -36.13 -7.07 -9.25
N SER A 179 -34.82 -6.80 -9.24
CA SER A 179 -34.30 -5.52 -8.73
C SER A 179 -34.48 -4.39 -9.74
N ALA A 180 -34.51 -3.16 -9.23
CA ALA A 180 -34.55 -1.95 -10.05
C ALA A 180 -33.36 -1.86 -11.02
N ASP A 181 -33.58 -1.19 -12.14
CA ASP A 181 -32.58 -0.97 -13.17
C ASP A 181 -31.41 -0.12 -12.67
N ARG A 182 -30.19 -0.62 -12.91
CA ARG A 182 -28.97 0.18 -12.83
C ARG A 182 -28.39 0.31 -14.22
N PHE A 183 -28.13 1.54 -14.63
CA PHE A 183 -27.55 1.83 -15.94
C PHE A 183 -26.10 1.35 -16.02
N VAL A 184 -25.75 0.80 -17.18
CA VAL A 184 -24.39 0.42 -17.56
C VAL A 184 -23.69 1.66 -18.10
N LYS A 185 -22.70 2.15 -17.36
CA LYS A 185 -21.85 3.28 -17.75
C LYS A 185 -20.48 2.75 -18.13
N GLU A 186 -19.72 3.51 -18.91
CA GLU A 186 -18.31 3.21 -19.25
C GLU A 186 -17.37 3.49 -18.07
N ASP A 187 -17.68 2.89 -16.91
CA ASP A 187 -16.86 2.93 -15.70
C ASP A 187 -16.07 1.61 -15.54
N ALA A 188 -15.47 1.41 -14.37
CA ALA A 188 -14.73 0.18 -14.05
C ALA A 188 -15.57 -1.11 -14.14
N ARG A 189 -16.91 -1.02 -14.20
CA ARG A 189 -17.81 -2.18 -14.28
C ARG A 189 -18.15 -2.56 -15.71
N TYR A 190 -17.94 -1.68 -16.69
CA TYR A 190 -18.25 -1.98 -18.08
C TYR A 190 -17.48 -3.18 -18.65
N PRO A 191 -16.16 -3.34 -18.40
CA PRO A 191 -15.44 -4.55 -18.80
C PRO A 191 -15.98 -5.83 -18.16
N LYS A 192 -16.37 -5.76 -16.87
CA LYS A 192 -17.01 -6.88 -16.13
C LYS A 192 -18.35 -7.27 -16.75
N PHE A 193 -19.14 -6.26 -17.12
CA PHE A 193 -20.42 -6.45 -17.80
C PHE A 193 -20.26 -7.12 -19.17
N ILE A 194 -19.29 -6.66 -19.98
CA ILE A 194 -18.97 -7.28 -21.27
C ILE A 194 -18.49 -8.72 -21.07
N ALA A 195 -17.53 -8.96 -20.17
CA ALA A 195 -16.99 -10.28 -19.86
C ALA A 195 -18.10 -11.27 -19.43
N MET A 196 -19.07 -10.81 -18.63
CA MET A 196 -20.23 -11.60 -18.23
C MET A 196 -21.07 -12.05 -19.43
N HIS A 197 -21.37 -11.14 -20.36
CA HIS A 197 -22.13 -11.45 -21.57
C HIS A 197 -21.36 -12.38 -22.50
N VAL A 198 -20.05 -12.19 -22.64
CA VAL A 198 -19.17 -13.07 -23.42
C VAL A 198 -19.18 -14.48 -22.82
N ALA A 199 -18.98 -14.60 -21.51
CA ALA A 199 -18.93 -15.87 -20.82
C ALA A 199 -20.26 -16.64 -20.92
N ALA A 200 -21.40 -15.97 -20.73
CA ALA A 200 -22.70 -16.59 -20.85
C ALA A 200 -23.04 -16.99 -22.30
N THR A 201 -22.74 -16.12 -23.26
CA THR A 201 -23.02 -16.36 -24.69
C THR A 201 -22.15 -17.50 -25.24
N GLY A 202 -20.88 -17.52 -24.86
CA GLY A 202 -19.94 -18.56 -25.24
C GLY A 202 -20.09 -19.87 -24.46
N GLY A 203 -20.90 -19.93 -23.41
CA GLY A 203 -20.98 -21.10 -22.52
C GLY A 203 -19.64 -21.39 -21.84
N LEU A 204 -18.95 -20.34 -21.40
CA LEU A 204 -17.58 -20.39 -20.89
C LEU A 204 -17.53 -20.63 -19.37
N TRP A 205 -18.65 -20.54 -18.66
CA TRP A 205 -18.69 -20.73 -17.21
C TRP A 205 -18.24 -22.14 -16.83
N ASN A 206 -17.28 -22.21 -15.92
CA ASN A 206 -16.81 -23.49 -15.41
C ASN A 206 -17.96 -24.22 -14.68
N GLY A 207 -18.19 -25.49 -15.02
CA GLY A 207 -19.35 -26.26 -14.56
C GLY A 207 -20.63 -26.10 -15.40
N ILE A 208 -20.74 -25.07 -16.25
CA ILE A 208 -21.86 -24.86 -17.18
C ILE A 208 -21.31 -24.66 -18.60
N ALA A 209 -20.82 -25.74 -19.21
CA ALA A 209 -20.26 -25.74 -20.56
C ALA A 209 -21.33 -25.74 -21.69
N ARG A 210 -22.49 -25.11 -21.43
CA ARG A 210 -23.62 -25.03 -22.37
C ARG A 210 -24.02 -23.57 -22.53
N SER A 211 -24.16 -23.13 -23.77
CA SER A 211 -24.69 -21.81 -24.10
C SER A 211 -26.21 -21.88 -24.26
N PRO A 212 -26.97 -20.84 -23.86
CA PRO A 212 -28.40 -20.75 -24.16
C PRO A 212 -28.72 -20.91 -25.66
N PHE A 213 -27.80 -20.52 -26.53
CA PHE A 213 -27.96 -20.56 -27.98
C PHE A 213 -27.71 -21.95 -28.59
N ASP A 214 -27.24 -22.92 -27.80
CA ASP A 214 -27.04 -24.29 -28.26
C ASP A 214 -28.36 -25.00 -28.57
N ASP A 215 -29.42 -24.64 -27.83
CA ASP A 215 -30.75 -25.27 -27.91
C ASP A 215 -31.75 -24.47 -28.73
N LEU A 216 -31.47 -23.21 -28.99
CA LEU A 216 -32.33 -22.38 -29.82
C LEU A 216 -32.33 -22.91 -31.26
N ALA A 217 -33.51 -22.91 -31.88
CA ALA A 217 -33.63 -23.22 -33.29
C ALA A 217 -32.80 -22.21 -34.09
N LYS A 218 -32.03 -22.71 -35.06
CA LYS A 218 -31.35 -21.81 -36.00
C LYS A 218 -32.44 -21.10 -36.81
N PRO A 219 -32.39 -19.77 -36.93
CA PRO A 219 -33.29 -19.10 -37.86
C PRO A 219 -33.02 -19.61 -39.28
N GLU A 220 -34.07 -19.65 -40.10
CA GLU A 220 -33.92 -19.96 -41.52
C GLU A 220 -32.99 -18.91 -42.16
N SER A 221 -32.12 -19.38 -43.06
CA SER A 221 -31.08 -18.55 -43.70
C SER A 221 -31.69 -17.28 -44.29
N GLY A 222 -31.26 -16.11 -43.78
CA GLY A 222 -31.76 -14.79 -44.19
C GLY A 222 -32.69 -14.10 -43.19
N ALA A 223 -33.16 -14.78 -42.15
CA ALA A 223 -33.90 -14.13 -41.06
C ALA A 223 -32.93 -13.51 -40.05
N HIS A 224 -32.83 -12.18 -40.03
CA HIS A 224 -32.10 -11.42 -39.01
C HIS A 224 -32.75 -11.64 -37.63
N SER A 225 -32.33 -12.69 -36.92
CA SER A 225 -32.83 -12.97 -35.57
C SER A 225 -32.11 -12.08 -34.56
N TYR A 226 -32.82 -11.05 -34.09
CA TYR A 226 -32.36 -10.17 -33.02
C TYR A 226 -32.87 -10.68 -31.68
N GLN A 227 -31.96 -10.84 -30.73
CA GLN A 227 -32.26 -11.37 -29.40
C GLN A 227 -31.66 -10.44 -28.36
N LEU A 228 -32.51 -9.95 -27.45
CA LEU A 228 -32.04 -9.18 -26.31
C LEU A 228 -31.56 -10.15 -25.22
N SER A 229 -30.28 -10.05 -24.85
CA SER A 229 -29.68 -10.86 -23.80
C SER A 229 -29.65 -10.10 -22.49
N ARG A 230 -30.15 -10.75 -21.44
CA ARG A 230 -30.02 -10.33 -20.04
C ARG A 230 -29.38 -11.49 -19.29
N VAL A 231 -28.23 -11.23 -18.67
CA VAL A 231 -27.44 -12.27 -18.00
C VAL A 231 -27.42 -11.99 -16.51
N PHE A 232 -27.76 -13.02 -15.73
CA PHE A 232 -27.69 -13.00 -14.28
C PHE A 232 -26.82 -14.17 -13.85
N VAL A 233 -25.75 -13.88 -13.11
CA VAL A 233 -24.81 -14.90 -12.65
C VAL A 233 -24.86 -14.97 -11.14
N ASN A 234 -25.28 -16.13 -10.63
CA ASN A 234 -25.15 -16.48 -9.22
C ASN A 234 -24.09 -17.57 -9.12
N SER A 235 -22.93 -17.21 -8.57
CA SER A 235 -21.86 -18.19 -8.32
C SER A 235 -22.08 -18.86 -6.97
N VAL A 236 -22.14 -20.19 -6.96
CA VAL A 236 -22.03 -20.98 -5.73
C VAL A 236 -20.54 -21.26 -5.53
N LEU A 237 -19.89 -20.40 -4.74
CA LEU A 237 -18.48 -20.54 -4.42
C LEU A 237 -18.29 -21.81 -3.57
N THR A 238 -17.68 -22.84 -4.13
CA THR A 238 -17.24 -24.01 -3.34
C THR A 238 -16.09 -23.60 -2.42
N ASP A 239 -15.82 -24.35 -1.36
CA ASP A 239 -14.80 -24.03 -0.33
C ASP A 239 -13.42 -23.72 -0.95
N GLY A 240 -13.06 -24.37 -2.06
CA GLY A 240 -11.82 -24.09 -2.79
C GLY A 240 -11.77 -22.72 -3.47
N LEU A 241 -12.85 -22.27 -4.11
CA LEU A 241 -12.93 -20.95 -4.73
C LEU A 241 -13.13 -19.86 -3.67
N SER A 242 -13.93 -20.14 -2.64
CA SER A 242 -14.11 -19.24 -1.48
C SER A 242 -12.78 -18.97 -0.78
N ARG A 243 -11.95 -20.00 -0.58
CA ARG A 243 -10.60 -19.83 -0.01
C ARG A 243 -9.67 -19.05 -0.93
N ARG A 244 -9.76 -19.21 -2.26
CA ARG A 244 -8.93 -18.43 -3.20
C ARG A 244 -9.33 -16.96 -3.20
N VAL A 245 -10.63 -16.67 -3.30
CA VAL A 245 -11.14 -15.30 -3.23
C VAL A 245 -10.83 -14.69 -1.87
N ALA A 246 -11.01 -15.44 -0.77
CA ALA A 246 -10.63 -14.99 0.56
C ALA A 246 -9.12 -14.77 0.68
N ALA A 247 -8.28 -15.63 0.10
CA ALA A 247 -6.83 -15.45 0.11
C ALA A 247 -6.40 -14.22 -0.71
N SER A 248 -7.03 -13.98 -1.86
CA SER A 248 -6.78 -12.78 -2.67
C SER A 248 -7.22 -11.51 -1.92
N VAL A 249 -8.41 -11.50 -1.33
CA VAL A 249 -8.88 -10.38 -0.49
C VAL A 249 -7.99 -10.18 0.73
N LEU A 250 -7.53 -11.26 1.38
CA LEU A 250 -6.60 -11.17 2.51
C LEU A 250 -5.21 -10.69 2.08
N SER A 251 -4.76 -11.04 0.87
CA SER A 251 -3.52 -10.51 0.30
C SER A 251 -3.66 -9.02 0.02
N ASP A 252 -4.79 -8.59 -0.54
CA ASP A 252 -5.09 -7.19 -0.76
C ASP A 252 -5.20 -6.41 0.56
N LEU A 253 -5.80 -7.00 1.61
CA LEU A 253 -5.87 -6.42 2.96
C LEU A 253 -4.50 -6.37 3.65
N ALA A 254 -3.58 -7.26 3.28
CA ALA A 254 -2.24 -7.32 3.84
C ALA A 254 -1.26 -6.36 3.14
N ASP A 255 -1.61 -5.82 1.97
CA ASP A 255 -0.78 -4.87 1.24
C ASP A 255 -0.99 -3.45 1.80
N PRO A 256 0.04 -2.82 2.40
CA PRO A 256 -0.08 -1.53 3.04
C PRO A 256 -0.30 -0.37 2.06
N ASN A 257 -0.02 -0.56 0.76
CA ASN A 257 -0.10 0.47 -0.28
C ASN A 257 -1.47 0.57 -0.94
N ILE A 258 -2.34 -0.43 -0.72
CA ILE A 258 -3.63 -0.50 -1.38
C ILE A 258 -4.64 0.36 -0.61
N ASP A 259 -5.32 1.24 -1.34
CA ASP A 259 -6.51 1.91 -0.83
C ASP A 259 -7.68 0.92 -0.77
N LEU A 260 -7.93 0.43 0.44
CA LEU A 260 -8.97 -0.56 0.72
C LEU A 260 -10.38 -0.01 0.52
N HIS A 261 -10.56 1.31 0.62
CA HIS A 261 -11.83 1.99 0.43
C HIS A 261 -12.15 2.20 -1.05
N ALA A 262 -11.16 2.59 -1.86
CA ALA A 262 -11.33 2.67 -3.31
C ALA A 262 -11.69 1.32 -3.95
N LYS A 263 -11.16 0.20 -3.41
CA LYS A 263 -11.54 -1.15 -3.82
C LYS A 263 -12.90 -1.61 -3.29
N GLY A 264 -13.51 -0.87 -2.35
CA GLY A 264 -14.78 -1.25 -1.71
C GLY A 264 -14.68 -2.49 -0.83
N LEU A 265 -13.48 -2.80 -0.32
CA LEU A 265 -13.21 -3.96 0.53
C LEU A 265 -13.54 -3.69 2.00
N VAL A 266 -13.55 -2.43 2.42
CA VAL A 266 -13.85 -1.98 3.79
C VAL A 266 -15.09 -1.09 3.78
N ALA A 267 -15.96 -1.26 4.78
CA ALA A 267 -17.14 -0.41 4.95
C ALA A 267 -16.73 1.03 5.26
N GLU A 268 -17.49 2.00 4.75
CA GLU A 268 -17.35 3.39 5.18
C GLU A 268 -17.61 3.47 6.69
N ILE A 269 -16.67 4.08 7.43
CA ILE A 269 -16.80 4.27 8.86
C ILE A 269 -17.67 5.51 9.08
N ASP A 270 -18.72 5.38 9.87
CA ASP A 270 -19.62 6.50 10.16
C ASP A 270 -18.84 7.65 10.81
N ASN A 271 -19.10 8.88 10.38
CA ASN A 271 -18.46 10.11 10.88
C ASN A 271 -16.95 10.20 10.62
N THR A 272 -16.43 9.65 9.51
CA THR A 272 -15.05 9.89 9.08
C THR A 272 -14.99 10.54 7.69
N TYR A 273 -13.84 11.14 7.36
CA TYR A 273 -13.50 11.59 6.01
C TYR A 273 -12.05 11.25 5.67
N PHE A 274 -11.78 10.94 4.41
CA PHE A 274 -10.42 10.62 3.96
C PHE A 274 -9.59 11.89 3.81
N ILE A 275 -8.36 11.84 4.32
CA ILE A 275 -7.35 12.87 4.07
C ILE A 275 -6.98 12.80 2.58
N GLU A 276 -6.90 13.97 1.92
CA GLU A 276 -6.48 14.04 0.52
C GLU A 276 -4.96 13.82 0.41
N ASP A 277 -4.50 13.21 -0.69
CA ASP A 277 -3.09 12.87 -0.90
C ASP A 277 -2.13 14.06 -0.70
N LEU A 278 -2.59 15.29 -0.97
CA LEU A 278 -1.81 16.52 -0.82
C LEU A 278 -1.61 16.94 0.65
N ASP A 279 -2.52 16.54 1.54
CA ASP A 279 -2.53 16.94 2.95
C ASP A 279 -1.88 15.89 3.86
N ILE A 280 -1.53 14.71 3.34
CA ILE A 280 -0.95 13.59 4.09
C ILE A 280 0.30 14.02 4.87
N GLU A 281 1.28 14.62 4.21
CA GLU A 281 2.54 15.05 4.85
C GLU A 281 2.28 16.04 6.00
N HIS A 282 1.36 16.98 5.78
CA HIS A 282 1.03 17.98 6.78
C HIS A 282 0.40 17.36 8.03
N VAL A 283 -0.53 16.42 7.86
CA VAL A 283 -1.18 15.72 8.98
C VAL A 283 -0.17 14.83 9.73
N VAL A 284 0.74 14.16 9.02
CA VAL A 284 1.81 13.38 9.65
C VAL A 284 2.73 14.27 10.48
N ASP A 285 3.12 15.44 9.99
CA ASP A 285 3.91 16.41 10.75
C ASP A 285 3.18 16.88 12.02
N GLU A 286 1.87 17.13 11.94
CA GLU A 286 1.06 17.45 13.11
C GLU A 286 1.03 16.30 14.11
N MET A 287 0.89 15.05 13.65
CA MET A 287 0.95 13.86 14.52
C MET A 287 2.30 13.75 15.24
N VAL A 288 3.40 14.00 14.54
CA VAL A 288 4.75 14.03 15.12
C VAL A 288 4.84 15.12 16.19
N GLU A 289 4.39 16.34 15.90
CA GLU A 289 4.39 17.43 16.87
C GLU A 289 3.55 17.13 18.11
N ILE A 290 2.39 16.48 17.96
CA ILE A 290 1.56 16.01 19.09
C ILE A 290 2.37 15.06 19.98
N VAL A 291 3.06 14.08 19.39
CA VAL A 291 3.89 13.11 20.12
C VAL A 291 5.04 13.81 20.84
N PHE A 292 5.75 14.74 20.19
CA PHE A 292 6.85 15.49 20.82
C PHE A 292 6.39 16.39 21.96
N ASN A 293 5.15 16.87 21.91
CA ASN A 293 4.56 17.68 22.97
C ASN A 293 3.88 16.84 24.07
N SER A 294 3.69 15.53 23.86
CA SER A 294 3.14 14.60 24.84
C SER A 294 4.12 14.30 25.98
N ASP A 295 3.61 13.72 27.08
CA ASP A 295 4.39 13.32 28.28
C ASP A 295 5.38 14.39 28.76
N ASN A 296 4.88 15.61 29.04
CA ASN A 296 5.69 16.75 29.52
C ASN A 296 6.87 17.12 28.61
N LYS A 297 6.76 16.91 27.29
CA LYS A 297 7.81 17.25 26.31
C LYS A 297 9.13 16.52 26.57
N VAL A 298 9.07 15.30 27.12
CA VAL A 298 10.26 14.46 27.39
C VAL A 298 11.09 14.20 26.12
N LEU A 299 10.45 14.19 24.96
CA LEU A 299 11.13 14.03 23.66
C LEU A 299 11.75 15.32 23.14
N ARG A 300 11.38 16.48 23.68
CA ARG A 300 12.02 17.75 23.33
C ARG A 300 13.24 17.96 24.19
N PHE A 301 14.27 18.54 23.59
CA PHE A 301 15.41 19.01 24.32
C PHE A 301 14.99 20.15 25.27
N ALA A 302 15.12 19.91 26.57
CA ALA A 302 15.05 20.95 27.59
C ALA A 302 16.48 21.39 27.89
N GLU A 303 16.79 22.66 27.64
CA GLU A 303 18.04 23.25 28.12
C GLU A 303 18.07 23.15 29.65
N PRO A 304 19.22 22.81 30.27
CA PRO A 304 19.32 22.81 31.72
C PRO A 304 18.90 24.18 32.24
N ASP A 305 18.10 24.21 33.32
CA ASP A 305 17.80 25.48 33.98
C ASP A 305 19.13 26.19 34.25
N PRO A 306 19.29 27.45 33.82
CA PRO A 306 20.54 28.19 34.01
C PRO A 306 20.85 28.16 35.51
N GLU A 307 22.10 27.82 35.86
CA GLU A 307 22.56 27.84 37.26
C GLU A 307 22.08 29.14 37.89
N GLU A 308 21.28 29.05 38.96
CA GLU A 308 20.85 30.25 39.69
C GLU A 308 22.10 31.01 40.08
N GLU A 309 22.40 32.12 39.37
CA GLU A 309 23.52 32.97 39.73
C GLU A 309 23.37 33.33 41.20
N LEU A 310 24.31 32.88 42.03
CA LEU A 310 24.36 33.19 43.45
C LEU A 310 24.35 34.71 43.61
N LYS A 311 23.16 35.27 43.82
CA LYS A 311 22.99 36.71 44.03
C LYS A 311 23.83 37.08 45.24
N GLN A 312 24.90 37.85 45.04
CA GLN A 312 25.70 38.40 46.12
C GLN A 312 24.78 39.19 47.05
N GLN A 313 24.38 38.60 48.17
CA GLN A 313 23.58 39.28 49.17
C GLN A 313 24.47 40.32 49.83
N ARG A 314 24.18 41.61 49.59
CA ARG A 314 24.83 42.70 50.30
C ARG A 314 24.27 42.76 51.72
N TRP A 315 25.04 42.27 52.68
CA TRP A 315 24.68 42.34 54.09
C TRP A 315 24.98 43.74 54.62
N THR A 316 24.07 44.29 55.43
CA THR A 316 24.32 45.56 56.12
C THR A 316 25.17 45.30 57.37
N GLU A 317 26.06 46.24 57.72
CA GLU A 317 26.99 46.11 58.86
C GLU A 317 26.27 45.75 60.18
N TRP A 318 25.06 46.26 60.38
CA TRP A 318 24.21 45.97 61.54
C TRP A 318 23.58 44.58 61.53
N GLN A 319 23.24 44.01 60.37
CA GLN A 319 22.81 42.62 60.27
C GLN A 319 23.96 41.68 60.63
N SER A 320 25.17 41.96 60.13
CA SER A 320 26.36 41.18 60.49
C SER A 320 26.68 41.24 61.98
N ILE A 321 26.55 42.42 62.63
CA ILE A 321 26.76 42.57 64.07
C ILE A 321 25.67 41.85 64.88
N SER A 322 24.41 41.97 64.46
CA SER A 322 23.27 41.29 65.11
C SER A 322 23.42 39.78 65.06
N ASP A 323 23.78 39.23 63.90
CA ASP A 323 23.96 37.79 63.74
C ASP A 323 25.25 37.30 64.42
N PHE A 324 26.30 38.12 64.49
CA PHE A 324 27.47 37.86 65.33
C PHE A 324 27.11 37.83 66.82
N LEU A 325 26.26 38.73 67.30
CA LEU A 325 25.80 38.73 68.69
C LEU A 325 24.86 37.55 68.99
N LYS A 326 24.00 37.13 68.05
CA LYS A 326 23.22 35.89 68.20
C LYS A 326 24.13 34.66 68.24
N PHE A 327 25.15 34.62 67.39
CA PHE A 327 26.16 33.56 67.37
C PHE A 327 26.93 33.48 68.70
N CYS A 328 27.44 34.61 69.18
CA CYS A 328 28.13 34.69 70.47
C CYS A 328 27.21 34.40 71.66
N GLY A 329 25.97 34.91 71.63
CA GLY A 329 24.97 34.70 72.68
C GLY A 329 24.60 33.24 72.88
N GLN A 330 24.46 32.48 71.78
CA GLN A 330 24.26 31.03 71.87
C GLN A 330 25.46 30.30 72.50
N ARG A 331 26.69 30.76 72.25
CA ARG A 331 27.89 30.20 72.90
C ARG A 331 27.96 30.53 74.38
N PHE A 332 27.57 31.74 74.80
CA PHE A 332 27.49 32.10 76.21
C PHE A 332 26.44 31.28 76.97
N LEU A 333 25.29 30.98 76.36
CA LEU A 333 24.26 30.13 76.97
C LEU A 333 24.71 28.66 77.12
N ALA A 334 25.56 28.16 76.22
CA ALA A 334 26.11 26.81 76.32
C ALA A 334 27.32 26.71 77.28
N MET A 335 27.96 27.84 77.60
CA MET A 335 29.18 27.90 78.42
C MET A 335 29.05 27.26 79.82
N PRO A 336 27.94 27.43 80.58
CA PRO A 336 27.78 26.79 81.90
C PRO A 336 27.79 25.26 81.82
N LYS A 337 27.17 24.70 80.77
CA LYS A 337 27.15 23.24 80.53
C LYS A 337 28.56 22.72 80.28
N TRP A 338 29.36 23.42 79.47
CA TRP A 338 30.75 23.04 79.18
C TRP A 338 31.69 23.25 80.37
N CYS A 339 31.51 24.32 81.15
CA CYS A 339 32.24 24.50 82.41
C CYS A 339 31.94 23.37 83.40
N TRP A 340 30.67 22.92 83.49
CA TRP A 340 30.29 21.78 84.31
C TRP A 340 30.94 20.46 83.84
N ILE A 341 30.92 20.19 82.54
CA ILE A 341 31.59 19.02 81.94
C ILE A 341 33.11 19.07 82.22
N TRP A 342 33.74 20.24 82.09
CA TRP A 342 35.16 20.41 82.36
C TRP A 342 35.50 20.19 83.85
N ILE A 343 34.70 20.73 84.77
CA ILE A 343 34.84 20.49 86.22
C ILE A 343 34.69 18.99 86.53
N ARG A 344 33.65 18.34 85.98
CA ARG A 344 33.40 16.91 86.15
C ARG A 344 34.56 16.06 85.62
N ARG A 345 35.09 16.37 84.43
CA ARG A 345 36.26 15.67 83.84
C ARG A 345 37.52 15.86 84.69
N ARG A 346 37.72 17.05 85.26
CA ARG A 346 38.88 17.32 86.14
C ARG A 346 38.79 16.57 87.46
N ILE A 347 37.59 16.46 88.03
CA ILE A 347 37.31 15.65 89.23
C ILE A 347 37.45 14.16 88.90
N GLY A 348 36.88 13.70 87.79
CA GLY A 348 36.98 12.31 87.32
C GLY A 348 38.43 11.87 87.08
N LYS A 349 39.23 12.70 86.39
CA LYS A 349 40.65 12.43 86.17
C LYS A 349 41.45 12.37 87.47
N LYS A 350 41.20 13.30 88.41
CA LYS A 350 41.81 13.23 89.75
C LYS A 350 41.40 11.98 90.54
N LEU A 351 40.15 11.56 90.44
CA LEU A 351 39.66 10.35 91.10
C LEU A 351 40.28 9.10 90.47
N GLN A 352 40.39 9.04 89.14
CA GLN A 352 41.02 7.93 88.44
C GLN A 352 42.51 7.81 88.76
N ASP A 353 43.24 8.94 88.71
CA ASP A 353 44.67 9.00 89.05
C ASP A 353 44.92 8.66 90.54
N SER A 354 43.96 8.95 91.42
CA SER A 354 44.08 8.74 92.87
C SER A 354 43.63 7.37 93.38
N LEU A 355 42.64 6.74 92.75
CA LEU A 355 42.00 5.52 93.29
C LEU A 355 42.40 4.24 92.54
N ILE A 356 42.71 4.33 91.25
CA ILE A 356 42.90 3.16 90.39
C ILE A 356 44.32 3.10 89.80
N GLY A 357 45.00 4.25 89.69
CA GLY A 357 46.32 4.35 89.08
C GLY A 357 46.26 4.24 87.55
N PRO A 358 47.30 4.71 86.83
CA PRO A 358 47.26 4.88 85.37
C PRO A 358 47.12 3.57 84.57
N ASP A 359 47.37 2.41 85.17
CA ASP A 359 47.33 1.09 84.52
C ASP A 359 46.14 0.20 84.94
N GLY A 360 45.16 0.74 85.67
CA GLY A 360 43.95 0.00 86.01
C GLY A 360 42.90 0.05 84.88
N GLY A 361 42.44 -1.12 84.42
CA GLY A 361 41.49 -1.29 83.30
C GLY A 361 40.07 -0.75 83.52
N VAL A 362 39.86 0.19 84.45
CA VAL A 362 38.57 0.82 84.74
C VAL A 362 38.74 2.33 84.64
N MET A 363 38.14 2.92 83.61
CA MET A 363 38.14 4.36 83.38
C MET A 363 37.00 5.02 84.16
N ILE A 364 37.30 5.92 85.09
CA ILE A 364 36.30 6.69 85.84
C ILE A 364 36.17 8.07 85.19
N GLY A 365 35.02 8.33 84.57
CA GLY A 365 34.61 9.67 84.16
C GLY A 365 34.62 9.95 82.66
N ILE A 366 34.59 8.94 81.79
CA ILE A 366 34.31 9.11 80.36
C ILE A 366 33.12 8.22 79.99
N ASP A 367 31.90 8.72 80.20
CA ASP A 367 30.79 8.25 79.37
C ASP A 367 31.09 8.75 77.96
N GLN A 368 31.22 7.85 76.99
CA GLN A 368 31.36 8.18 75.56
C GLN A 368 30.10 8.86 74.96
N TYR A 369 29.14 9.24 75.81
CA TYR A 369 27.93 9.99 75.48
C TYR A 369 27.96 11.44 75.98
N ASP A 370 29.14 12.03 76.16
CA ASP A 370 29.23 13.50 76.21
C ASP A 370 28.78 14.04 74.84
N ALA A 371 27.54 14.52 74.81
CA ALA A 371 26.81 14.91 73.63
C ALA A 371 27.70 15.67 72.61
N GLU A 372 27.91 15.04 71.44
CA GLU A 372 28.29 15.76 70.23
C GLU A 372 27.37 16.98 70.08
N ASP A 373 27.94 18.12 69.72
CA ASP A 373 27.14 19.33 69.47
C ASP A 373 26.06 18.95 68.45
N ILE A 374 24.80 19.30 68.72
CA ILE A 374 23.68 19.00 67.82
C ILE A 374 23.97 19.54 66.41
N ARG A 375 24.78 20.60 66.32
CA ARG A 375 25.30 21.13 65.06
C ARG A 375 26.41 20.31 64.44
N ASP A 376 27.33 19.74 65.21
CA ASP A 376 28.38 18.89 64.67
C ASP A 376 27.77 17.65 64.04
N ARG A 377 26.75 17.06 64.67
CA ARG A 377 26.00 15.94 64.07
C ARG A 377 25.26 16.35 62.78
N HIS A 378 24.73 17.57 62.72
CA HIS A 378 24.10 18.09 61.51
C HIS A 378 25.13 18.39 60.40
N LEU A 379 26.29 18.96 60.77
CA LEU A 379 27.40 19.25 59.87
C LEU A 379 28.04 17.98 59.33
N PHE A 380 28.22 16.94 60.16
CA PHE A 380 28.70 15.64 59.72
C PHE A 380 27.71 14.96 58.77
N GLY A 381 26.40 15.03 59.07
CA GLY A 381 25.36 14.55 58.15
C GLY A 381 25.35 15.31 56.81
N GLN A 382 25.52 16.64 56.85
CA GLN A 382 25.63 17.47 55.65
C GLN A 382 26.92 17.17 54.86
N LEU A 383 28.06 17.01 55.54
CA LEU A 383 29.33 16.62 54.93
C LEU A 383 29.25 15.24 54.27
N GLU A 384 28.52 14.31 54.87
CA GLU A 384 28.28 12.98 54.28
C GLU A 384 27.42 13.09 53.01
N THR A 385 26.34 13.88 53.04
CA THR A 385 25.53 14.14 51.82
C THR A 385 26.32 14.86 50.73
N ILE A 386 27.14 15.85 51.08
CA ILE A 386 27.99 16.57 50.12
C ILE A 386 29.04 15.62 49.55
N GLY A 387 29.68 14.80 50.39
CA GLY A 387 30.66 13.80 49.95
C GLY A 387 30.06 12.75 49.02
N ASN A 388 28.81 12.34 49.26
CA ASN A 388 28.08 11.44 48.37
C ASN A 388 27.75 12.11 47.02
N ASN A 389 27.26 13.35 47.04
CA ASN A 389 26.97 14.11 45.81
C ASN A 389 28.24 14.37 44.99
N VAL A 390 29.35 14.72 45.64
CA VAL A 390 30.66 14.91 44.97
C VAL A 390 31.15 13.60 44.38
N ARG A 391 31.03 12.47 45.10
CA ARG A 391 31.37 11.15 44.54
C ARG A 391 30.47 10.75 43.38
N GLU A 392 29.19 11.07 43.41
CA GLU A 392 28.28 10.82 42.28
C GLU A 392 28.59 11.72 41.08
N ALA A 393 28.93 12.98 41.31
CA ALA A 393 29.37 13.91 40.28
C ALA A 393 30.71 13.50 39.66
N GLU A 394 31.71 13.12 40.47
CA GLU A 394 32.99 12.59 39.99
C GLU A 394 32.81 11.28 39.21
N LYS A 395 31.91 10.40 39.67
CA LYS A 395 31.51 9.22 38.89
C LYS A 395 30.88 9.64 37.56
N ALA A 396 29.96 10.59 37.55
CA ALA A 396 29.31 11.07 36.32
C ALA A 396 30.29 11.71 35.33
N LEU A 397 31.32 12.41 35.82
CA LEU A 397 32.38 13.04 35.03
C LEU A 397 33.34 12.03 34.38
N VAL A 398 33.64 10.92 35.07
CA VAL A 398 34.61 9.91 34.62
C VAL A 398 33.93 8.74 33.88
N MET A 399 32.61 8.57 34.03
CA MET A 399 31.89 7.58 33.24
C MET A 399 31.79 8.06 31.79
N PRO A 400 32.26 7.26 30.79
CA PRO A 400 32.02 7.58 29.38
C PRO A 400 30.51 7.73 29.18
N PHE A 401 30.11 8.73 28.38
CA PHE A 401 28.72 9.08 28.08
C PHE A 401 27.92 7.80 27.80
N ARG A 402 27.28 7.24 28.83
CA ARG A 402 26.37 6.13 28.62
C ARG A 402 25.21 6.77 27.87
N ARG A 403 24.92 6.28 26.67
CA ARG A 403 23.57 6.41 26.12
C ARG A 403 22.66 5.80 27.17
N THR A 404 22.19 6.60 28.11
CA THR A 404 21.03 6.25 28.92
C THR A 404 19.94 6.12 27.89
N SER A 405 19.71 4.89 27.44
CA SER A 405 18.39 4.49 26.99
C SER A 405 17.50 4.67 28.20
N THR A 406 17.03 5.90 28.41
CA THR A 406 15.82 6.16 29.16
C THR A 406 14.79 5.26 28.53
N THR A 407 14.51 4.12 29.18
CA THR A 407 13.47 3.19 28.75
C THR A 407 12.23 4.02 28.50
N SER A 408 11.74 3.98 27.26
CA SER A 408 10.58 4.72 26.82
C SER A 408 9.42 4.42 27.76
N ARG A 409 8.80 5.47 28.30
CA ARG A 409 7.71 5.34 29.27
C ARG A 409 6.53 4.65 28.58
N GLY A 410 5.89 3.69 29.25
CA GLY A 410 4.74 2.97 28.69
C GLY A 410 3.57 3.88 28.29
N ALA A 411 3.43 5.03 28.95
CA ALA A 411 2.43 6.04 28.60
C ALA A 411 2.65 6.63 27.19
N LEU A 412 3.90 6.95 26.83
CA LEU A 412 4.24 7.48 25.51
C LEU A 412 3.85 6.50 24.38
N TRP A 413 4.15 5.21 24.55
CA TRP A 413 3.77 4.19 23.57
C TRP A 413 2.27 4.00 23.46
N SER A 414 1.56 4.10 24.59
CA SER A 414 0.11 4.04 24.60
C SER A 414 -0.49 5.21 23.84
N ASP A 415 0.04 6.42 24.04
CA ASP A 415 -0.43 7.64 23.39
C ASP A 415 -0.13 7.63 21.89
N LEU A 416 1.08 7.24 21.50
CA LEU A 416 1.46 7.08 20.09
C LEU A 416 0.59 6.05 19.38
N ARG A 417 0.33 4.92 20.02
CA ARG A 417 -0.55 3.87 19.48
C ARG A 417 -2.00 4.35 19.33
N GLN A 418 -2.51 5.06 20.34
CA GLN A 418 -3.87 5.59 20.32
C GLN A 418 -4.04 6.66 19.23
N LEU A 419 -3.01 7.48 19.00
CA LEU A 419 -2.99 8.47 17.91
C LEU A 419 -3.02 7.77 16.54
N ILE A 420 -2.09 6.84 16.28
CA ILE A 420 -1.99 6.14 14.99
C ILE A 420 -3.26 5.35 14.68
N TYR A 421 -3.75 4.52 15.61
CA TYR A 421 -4.98 3.76 15.36
C TYR A 421 -6.21 4.67 15.27
N GLY A 422 -6.23 5.81 15.99
CA GLY A 422 -7.32 6.77 15.85
C GLY A 422 -7.42 7.34 14.43
N PHE A 423 -6.29 7.64 13.79
CA PHE A 423 -6.25 8.12 12.40
C PHE A 423 -6.44 7.02 11.34
N LEU A 424 -6.26 5.73 11.68
CA LEU A 424 -6.54 4.61 10.75
C LEU A 424 -7.97 4.07 10.88
N GLU A 425 -8.54 4.07 12.09
CA GLU A 425 -9.82 3.45 12.41
C GLU A 425 -10.94 4.48 12.66
N GLY A 426 -10.63 5.78 12.68
CA GLY A 426 -11.61 6.83 13.01
C GLY A 426 -11.97 6.89 14.50
N GLY A 427 -11.01 6.59 15.37
CA GLY A 427 -11.18 6.63 16.82
C GLY A 427 -11.27 8.04 17.40
N ASP A 428 -11.64 8.15 18.68
CA ASP A 428 -11.69 9.45 19.37
C ASP A 428 -10.29 10.02 19.61
N LEU A 429 -9.97 11.08 18.87
CA LEU A 429 -8.70 11.81 18.93
C LEU A 429 -8.78 13.10 19.77
N SER A 430 -9.89 13.35 20.46
CA SER A 430 -10.12 14.57 21.25
C SER A 430 -9.03 14.81 22.30
N LYS A 431 -8.48 13.74 22.88
CA LYS A 431 -7.35 13.75 23.84
C LYS A 431 -6.12 14.47 23.28
N PHE A 432 -5.91 14.43 21.97
CA PHE A 432 -4.75 14.98 21.28
C PHE A 432 -5.00 16.38 20.69
N GLY A 433 -6.19 16.94 20.90
CA GLY A 433 -6.55 18.27 20.38
C GLY A 433 -6.92 18.29 18.89
N VAL A 434 -7.03 17.13 18.25
CA VAL A 434 -7.55 16.99 16.89
C VAL A 434 -9.06 17.27 16.94
N LYS A 435 -9.48 18.35 16.28
CA LYS A 435 -10.89 18.77 16.25
C LYS A 435 -11.63 18.08 15.11
N ASP A 436 -12.92 17.88 15.31
CA ASP A 436 -13.83 17.40 14.28
C ASP A 436 -14.05 18.48 13.21
N SER A 437 -13.77 18.13 11.96
CA SER A 437 -14.16 18.96 10.83
C SER A 437 -15.59 18.58 10.45
N ASN A 438 -16.58 19.40 10.84
CA ASN A 438 -18.01 19.15 10.61
C ASN A 438 -18.55 17.84 11.22
N GLY A 439 -18.12 17.48 12.44
CA GLY A 439 -18.54 16.25 13.10
C GLY A 439 -17.96 14.98 12.47
N ARG A 440 -16.92 15.10 11.64
CA ARG A 440 -16.20 13.96 11.05
C ARG A 440 -14.72 13.96 11.45
N TYR A 441 -14.17 12.78 11.67
CA TYR A 441 -12.76 12.57 11.98
C TYR A 441 -11.94 12.27 10.70
N PRO A 442 -10.74 12.85 10.56
CA PRO A 442 -9.85 12.53 9.46
C PRO A 442 -9.31 11.10 9.57
N ILE A 443 -9.28 10.37 8.46
CA ILE A 443 -8.66 9.05 8.37
C ILE A 443 -7.73 8.93 7.14
N PHE A 444 -6.64 8.16 7.29
CA PHE A 444 -5.79 7.80 6.16
C PHE A 444 -6.40 6.65 5.36
N SER A 445 -6.29 6.71 4.03
CA SER A 445 -6.81 5.68 3.13
C SER A 445 -5.87 4.47 3.02
N LYS A 446 -4.55 4.69 3.16
CA LYS A 446 -3.52 3.65 3.11
C LYS A 446 -2.73 3.60 4.41
N VAL A 447 -2.28 2.41 4.79
CA VAL A 447 -1.42 2.23 5.97
C VAL A 447 -0.01 2.75 5.70
N SER A 448 0.46 2.63 4.45
CA SER A 448 1.75 3.15 3.99
C SER A 448 1.95 4.64 4.24
N ASP A 449 0.85 5.41 4.26
CA ASP A 449 0.88 6.87 4.43
C ASP A 449 1.29 7.28 5.86
N VAL A 450 1.08 6.39 6.83
CA VAL A 450 1.43 6.61 8.25
C VAL A 450 2.63 5.77 8.67
N ILE A 451 2.69 4.52 8.19
CA ILE A 451 3.73 3.56 8.54
C ILE A 451 4.33 3.03 7.23
N GLN A 452 5.57 3.45 6.94
CA GLN A 452 6.31 2.91 5.79
C GLN A 452 6.53 1.40 5.95
N ASP A 453 6.45 0.67 4.82
CA ASP A 453 6.64 -0.78 4.82
C ASP A 453 8.13 -1.11 5.08
N PRO A 454 8.47 -1.88 6.12
CA PRO A 454 9.84 -2.34 6.38
C PRO A 454 10.43 -3.19 5.24
N LYS A 455 9.60 -3.73 4.35
CA LYS A 455 10.03 -4.50 3.18
C LYS A 455 10.19 -3.65 1.92
N GLU A 456 9.83 -2.37 1.98
CA GLU A 456 10.00 -1.47 0.85
C GLU A 456 11.49 -1.33 0.52
N CYS A 457 11.80 -1.61 -0.74
CA CYS A 457 13.14 -1.62 -1.27
C CYS A 457 13.15 -0.75 -2.52
N TRP A 458 13.94 0.31 -2.49
CA TRP A 458 14.16 1.16 -3.64
C TRP A 458 15.31 0.60 -4.48
N THR A 459 15.00 0.14 -5.70
CA THR A 459 16.00 -0.33 -6.65
C THR A 459 16.59 0.84 -7.42
N ILE A 460 17.92 0.93 -7.46
CA ILE A 460 18.61 1.96 -8.25
C ILE A 460 18.37 1.67 -9.73
N GLY A 461 17.97 2.68 -10.50
CA GLY A 461 17.76 2.55 -11.95
C GLY A 461 19.03 2.09 -12.69
N THR A 462 18.85 1.35 -13.78
CA THR A 462 19.94 0.73 -14.58
C THR A 462 21.04 1.69 -15.05
N GLU A 463 20.74 2.98 -15.19
CA GLU A 463 21.72 4.01 -15.55
C GLU A 463 22.70 4.35 -14.43
N LEU A 464 22.30 4.09 -13.18
CA LEU A 464 22.99 4.50 -11.95
C LEU A 464 23.56 3.30 -11.19
N GLU A 465 23.19 2.07 -11.56
CA GLU A 465 23.74 0.81 -11.02
C GLU A 465 25.28 0.70 -11.14
N GLY A 466 25.89 1.40 -12.10
CA GLY A 466 27.34 1.40 -12.31
C GLY A 466 28.12 2.38 -11.44
N LEU A 467 27.44 3.28 -10.71
CA LEU A 467 28.06 4.36 -9.94
C LEU A 467 28.14 4.08 -8.44
N SER A 468 27.42 3.07 -7.96
CA SER A 468 27.43 2.68 -6.55
C SER A 468 27.41 1.17 -6.41
N GLU A 469 28.01 0.66 -5.33
CA GLU A 469 27.99 -0.77 -5.01
C GLU A 469 26.60 -1.22 -4.50
N ILE A 470 25.78 -0.27 -4.08
CA ILE A 470 24.45 -0.49 -3.51
C ILE A 470 23.44 -0.51 -4.65
N LYS A 471 22.85 -1.67 -4.94
CA LYS A 471 21.84 -1.80 -6.00
C LYS A 471 20.40 -1.63 -5.50
N VAL A 472 20.21 -1.89 -4.21
CA VAL A 472 18.90 -1.83 -3.56
C VAL A 472 19.08 -1.12 -2.23
N VAL A 473 18.30 -0.05 -2.02
CA VAL A 473 18.21 0.67 -0.76
C VAL A 473 16.96 0.18 -0.03
N GLY A 474 17.15 -0.42 1.13
CA GLY A 474 16.09 -0.76 2.06
C GLY A 474 16.42 -0.25 3.46
N TRP A 475 15.69 -0.74 4.46
CA TRP A 475 15.84 -0.30 5.84
C TRP A 475 17.22 -0.58 6.46
N SER A 476 17.93 -1.59 5.97
CA SER A 476 19.25 -1.98 6.50
C SER A 476 20.42 -1.08 6.08
N ASN A 477 20.24 -0.28 5.03
CA ASN A 477 21.28 0.56 4.42
C ASN A 477 20.78 1.98 4.13
N ILE A 478 19.71 2.41 4.79
CA ILE A 478 19.14 3.76 4.67
C ILE A 478 20.10 4.84 5.18
N ASP A 479 21.03 4.48 6.07
CA ASP A 479 22.11 5.33 6.56
C ASP A 479 23.10 5.74 5.46
N GLN A 480 23.19 4.94 4.38
CA GLN A 480 24.03 5.22 3.21
C GLN A 480 23.26 5.99 2.11
N ALA A 481 21.97 6.24 2.29
CA ALA A 481 21.17 7.00 1.34
C ALA A 481 21.67 8.44 1.08
N PRO A 482 22.18 9.20 2.08
CA PRO A 482 22.74 10.53 1.83
C PRO A 482 23.94 10.50 0.88
N GLU A 483 24.82 9.49 1.02
CA GLU A 483 25.98 9.32 0.14
C GLU A 483 25.55 9.02 -1.30
N LEU A 484 24.50 8.21 -1.47
CA LEU A 484 23.90 7.95 -2.78
C LEU A 484 23.31 9.23 -3.40
N VAL A 485 22.60 10.06 -2.62
CA VAL A 485 22.06 11.33 -3.12
C VAL A 485 23.19 12.27 -3.59
N GLU A 486 24.31 12.33 -2.87
CA GLU A 486 25.48 13.12 -3.30
C GLU A 486 26.08 12.59 -4.60
N ILE A 487 26.27 11.28 -4.74
CA ILE A 487 26.78 10.65 -5.98
C ILE A 487 25.82 10.93 -7.16
N HIS A 488 24.51 10.82 -6.92
CA HIS A 488 23.49 11.03 -7.94
C HIS A 488 23.44 12.50 -8.37
N THR A 489 23.44 13.44 -7.43
CA THR A 489 23.44 14.88 -7.74
C THR A 489 24.71 15.30 -8.48
N ALA A 490 25.87 14.73 -8.13
CA ALA A 490 27.11 14.92 -8.88
C ALA A 490 26.98 14.40 -10.32
N HIS A 491 26.48 13.18 -10.52
CA HIS A 491 26.35 12.59 -11.85
C HIS A 491 25.36 13.36 -12.76
N VAL A 492 24.20 13.75 -12.22
CA VAL A 492 23.22 14.57 -12.94
C VAL A 492 23.83 15.92 -13.34
N SER A 493 24.61 16.54 -12.45
CA SER A 493 25.29 17.80 -12.75
C SER A 493 26.33 17.64 -13.88
N GLU A 494 27.04 16.51 -13.93
CA GLU A 494 28.01 16.20 -14.98
C GLU A 494 27.31 15.97 -16.33
N ARG A 495 26.26 15.14 -16.36
CA ARG A 495 25.46 14.90 -17.58
C ARG A 495 24.83 16.18 -18.12
N ARG A 496 24.34 17.05 -17.23
CA ARG A 496 23.83 18.37 -17.63
C ARG A 496 24.90 19.21 -18.30
N ARG A 497 26.13 19.26 -17.75
CA ARG A 497 27.27 19.94 -18.38
C ARG A 497 27.64 19.35 -19.74
N GLU A 498 27.62 18.02 -19.88
CA GLU A 498 27.87 17.37 -21.18
C GLU A 498 26.82 17.73 -22.23
N LEU A 499 25.53 17.74 -21.84
CA LEU A 499 24.43 18.12 -22.71
C LEU A 499 24.52 19.59 -23.11
N ASP A 500 24.78 20.50 -22.17
CA ASP A 500 24.97 21.92 -22.45
C ASP A 500 26.15 22.14 -23.42
N ALA A 501 27.25 21.40 -23.24
CA ALA A 501 28.40 21.45 -24.15
C ALA A 501 28.07 20.92 -25.56
N ARG A 502 27.26 19.85 -25.68
CA ARG A 502 26.79 19.34 -26.97
C ARG A 502 25.81 20.29 -27.65
N LEU A 503 24.90 20.90 -26.88
CA LEU A 503 23.96 21.90 -27.36
C LEU A 503 24.71 23.11 -27.92
N ASN A 504 25.72 23.62 -27.19
CA ASN A 504 26.55 24.73 -27.67
C ASN A 504 27.28 24.38 -28.97
N LYS A 505 27.82 23.16 -29.10
CA LYS A 505 28.42 22.70 -30.37
C LYS A 505 27.41 22.64 -31.51
N LEU A 506 26.17 22.21 -31.25
CA LEU A 506 25.12 22.19 -32.27
C LEU A 506 24.70 23.59 -32.69
N VAL A 507 24.60 24.53 -31.75
CA VAL A 507 24.35 25.95 -32.04
C VAL A 507 25.48 26.54 -32.88
N GLU A 508 26.75 26.26 -32.55
CA GLU A 508 27.90 26.68 -33.37
C GLU A 508 27.92 26.07 -34.78
N ILE A 509 27.42 24.84 -34.94
CA ILE A 509 27.27 24.21 -36.25
C ILE A 509 26.14 24.89 -37.03
N ASP A 510 25.00 25.16 -36.40
CA ASP A 510 23.86 25.83 -37.02
C ASP A 510 24.20 27.27 -37.44
N THR A 511 24.96 28.01 -36.64
CA THR A 511 25.47 29.34 -37.02
C THR A 511 26.41 29.25 -38.21
N LYS A 512 27.34 28.30 -38.24
CA LYS A 512 28.23 28.07 -39.40
C LYS A 512 27.45 27.67 -40.65
N ILE A 513 26.41 26.85 -40.52
CA ILE A 513 25.54 26.49 -41.65
C ILE A 513 24.81 27.74 -42.16
N ARG A 514 24.26 28.58 -41.26
CA ARG A 514 23.62 29.85 -41.64
C ARG A 514 24.57 30.78 -42.39
N GLU A 515 25.79 30.99 -41.89
CA GLU A 515 26.82 31.81 -42.53
C GLU A 515 27.18 31.28 -43.93
N LEU A 516 27.27 29.96 -44.10
CA LEU A 516 27.51 29.34 -45.41
C LEU A 516 26.32 29.53 -46.36
N THR A 517 25.09 29.39 -45.87
CA THR A 517 23.89 29.60 -46.71
C THR A 517 23.66 31.07 -47.09
N GLU A 518 24.06 32.03 -46.26
CA GLU A 518 23.97 33.46 -46.56
C GLU A 518 25.12 33.94 -47.47
N GLY A 519 26.31 33.33 -47.38
CA GLY A 519 27.43 33.60 -48.28
C GLY A 519 27.29 33.05 -49.69
N THR A 520 26.24 32.27 -49.97
CA THR A 520 25.97 31.66 -51.30
C THR A 520 24.81 32.32 -52.05
N ARG A 521 24.36 33.52 -51.62
CA ARG A 521 23.36 34.33 -52.34
C ARG A 521 23.98 35.51 -53.08
#